data_AF-A0A2V8S7Y8-F1
#
_entry.id   AF-A0A2V8S7Y8-F1
#
_cell.length_a   1.000
_cell.length_b   1.000
_cell.length_c   1.000
_cell.angle_alpha   90.00
_cell.angle_beta   90.00
_cell.angle_gamma   90.00
#
_symmetry.space_group_name_H-M   'P 1'
#
loop_
_entity.id
_entity.type
_entity.pdbx_description
1 polymer ?
#
loop_
_entity_poly.entity_id
_entity_poly.type
_entity_poly.pdbx_seq_one_letter_code
_entity_poly.pdbx_strand_id
1 'polypeptide(L)'
;MMRKFLIVFAFVIVIAATSAGPASAHPAPADFVTGGGWILTHTGAMANFGVGGGAKNGAWWGHLNYIDHGLDYHVKATEITLYCFVDERTRDIYGHAVTNRGENVDFQVRVTDNGEPGRDDVFGIKLSNGYFEMGDLGGPGPGGGNIQLHKGNASNTPPPGLVCP
;
A
#
# COMPACT_ATOMS: atom_id res chain seq x y z
N MET A 1 71.78 22.34 23.02
CA MET A 1 70.73 22.73 22.06
C MET A 1 70.44 21.55 21.14
N MET A 2 69.50 20.67 21.50
CA MET A 2 68.98 19.60 20.64
C MET A 2 67.49 19.45 20.97
N ARG A 3 66.66 19.70 19.96
CA ARG A 3 65.20 19.78 20.04
C ARG A 3 64.61 18.37 20.17
N LYS A 4 63.76 18.17 21.18
CA LYS A 4 62.88 17.02 21.30
C LYS A 4 61.83 17.11 20.19
N PHE A 5 61.79 16.16 19.26
CA PHE A 5 60.72 16.03 18.28
C PHE A 5 59.61 15.18 18.89
N LEU A 6 58.47 15.81 19.16
CA LEU A 6 57.23 15.15 19.54
C LEU A 6 56.53 14.72 18.24
N ILE A 7 56.45 13.42 17.98
CA ILE A 7 55.67 12.88 16.86
C ILE A 7 54.21 12.77 17.34
N VAL A 8 53.33 13.60 16.79
CA VAL A 8 51.88 13.51 17.00
C VAL A 8 51.30 12.68 15.86
N PHE A 9 50.86 11.45 16.15
CA PHE A 9 50.06 10.66 15.21
C PHE A 9 48.64 11.24 15.17
N ALA A 10 48.31 11.99 14.12
CA ALA A 10 46.94 12.39 13.85
C ALA A 10 46.19 11.20 13.23
N PHE A 11 45.28 10.59 14.00
CA PHE A 11 44.28 9.68 13.46
C PHE A 11 43.26 10.51 12.67
N VAL A 12 43.33 10.45 11.34
CA VAL A 12 42.28 10.97 10.47
C VAL A 12 41.17 9.93 10.45
N ILE A 13 40.13 10.15 11.25
CA ILE A 13 38.87 9.41 11.12
C ILE A 13 38.13 10.01 9.92
N VAL A 14 38.22 9.33 8.77
CA VAL A 14 37.34 9.61 7.63
C VAL A 14 35.97 9.03 7.97
N ILE A 15 35.07 9.87 8.49
CA ILE A 15 33.65 9.53 8.54
C ILE A 15 33.15 9.64 7.10
N ALA A 16 33.09 8.50 6.40
CA ALA A 16 32.37 8.40 5.15
C ALA A 16 30.88 8.58 5.48
N ALA A 17 30.37 9.80 5.31
CA ALA A 17 28.94 10.04 5.29
C ALA A 17 28.37 9.30 4.08
N THR A 18 27.74 8.15 4.33
CA THR A 18 26.89 7.51 3.32
C THR A 18 25.72 8.45 3.07
N SER A 19 25.78 9.23 2.00
CA SER A 19 24.62 9.96 1.51
C SER A 19 23.57 8.92 1.12
N ALA A 20 22.58 8.71 1.98
CA ALA A 20 21.31 8.15 1.54
C ALA A 20 20.82 9.08 0.43
N GLY A 21 20.80 8.59 -0.82
CA GLY A 21 20.19 9.32 -1.92
C GLY A 21 18.74 9.67 -1.58
N PRO A 22 18.17 10.72 -2.18
CA PRO A 22 16.75 10.99 -2.01
C PRO A 22 15.98 9.73 -2.41
N ALA A 23 15.10 9.25 -1.53
CA ALA A 23 14.08 8.28 -1.92
C ALA A 23 13.42 8.81 -3.19
N SER A 24 13.46 8.05 -4.29
CA SER A 24 12.86 8.47 -5.56
C SER A 24 11.39 8.76 -5.31
N ALA A 25 11.06 10.04 -5.20
CA ALA A 25 9.68 10.50 -5.08
C ALA A 25 8.98 10.18 -6.41
N HIS A 26 8.29 9.05 -6.47
CA HIS A 26 7.40 8.78 -7.60
C HIS A 26 6.15 9.65 -7.43
N PRO A 27 5.81 10.49 -8.42
CA PRO A 27 4.51 11.12 -8.48
C PRO A 27 3.45 10.03 -8.37
N ALA A 28 2.38 10.30 -7.61
CA ALA A 28 1.25 9.38 -7.60
C ALA A 28 0.76 9.14 -9.03
N PRO A 29 0.45 7.88 -9.38
CA PRO A 29 0.16 7.53 -10.75
C PRO A 29 -1.14 8.20 -11.19
N ALA A 30 -1.20 8.60 -12.46
CA ALA A 30 -2.39 9.20 -13.07
C ALA A 30 -3.38 8.12 -13.53
N ASP A 31 -3.51 7.03 -12.77
CA ASP A 31 -4.45 5.93 -12.98
C ASP A 31 -5.36 5.76 -11.75
N PHE A 32 -6.23 4.76 -11.80
CA PHE A 32 -7.04 4.36 -10.66
C PHE A 32 -7.34 2.87 -10.71
N VAL A 33 -7.62 2.29 -9.56
CA VAL A 33 -7.97 0.88 -9.42
C VAL A 33 -9.37 0.74 -8.83
N THR A 34 -10.09 -0.28 -9.30
CA THR A 34 -11.33 -0.76 -8.69
C THR A 34 -11.25 -2.25 -8.51
N GLY A 35 -11.91 -2.79 -7.51
CA GLY A 35 -12.03 -4.23 -7.41
C GLY A 35 -12.99 -4.67 -6.33
N GLY A 36 -13.29 -5.95 -6.36
CA GLY A 36 -14.10 -6.61 -5.37
C GLY A 36 -14.01 -8.11 -5.52
N GLY A 37 -14.31 -8.82 -4.44
CA GLY A 37 -14.17 -10.26 -4.41
C GLY A 37 -14.03 -10.78 -3.00
N TRP A 38 -13.32 -11.89 -2.89
CA TRP A 38 -12.95 -12.47 -1.63
C TRP A 38 -11.63 -13.24 -1.71
N ILE A 39 -10.95 -13.30 -0.57
CA ILE A 39 -9.76 -14.12 -0.34
C ILE A 39 -10.05 -15.16 0.74
N LEU A 40 -9.22 -16.19 0.82
CA LEU A 40 -9.10 -17.00 2.03
C LEU A 40 -8.09 -16.33 2.96
N THR A 41 -8.49 -16.15 4.21
CA THR A 41 -7.59 -15.71 5.29
C THR A 41 -6.58 -16.81 5.63
N HIS A 42 -5.57 -16.48 6.43
CA HIS A 42 -4.60 -17.47 6.92
C HIS A 42 -5.24 -18.61 7.72
N THR A 43 -6.47 -18.44 8.20
CA THR A 43 -7.25 -19.47 8.92
C THR A 43 -8.11 -20.34 8.00
N GLY A 44 -8.19 -20.00 6.71
CA GLY A 44 -9.08 -20.63 5.74
C GLY A 44 -10.51 -20.08 5.77
N ALA A 45 -10.82 -19.06 6.57
CA ALA A 45 -12.09 -18.37 6.51
C ALA A 45 -12.16 -17.43 5.30
N MET A 46 -13.36 -17.25 4.75
CA MET A 46 -13.61 -16.29 3.67
C MET A 46 -13.53 -14.86 4.21
N ALA A 47 -12.90 -13.96 3.45
CA ALA A 47 -12.97 -12.53 3.68
C ALA A 47 -13.37 -11.78 2.41
N ASN A 48 -14.50 -11.06 2.44
CA ASN A 48 -14.98 -10.28 1.32
C ASN A 48 -14.37 -8.88 1.32
N PHE A 49 -14.18 -8.31 0.13
CA PHE A 49 -13.77 -6.93 0.00
C PHE A 49 -14.44 -6.22 -1.19
N GLY A 50 -14.59 -4.91 -1.05
CA GLY A 50 -14.77 -3.95 -2.14
C GLY A 50 -13.76 -2.83 -1.95
N VAL A 51 -13.06 -2.46 -3.02
CA VAL A 51 -11.97 -1.50 -2.97
C VAL A 51 -11.96 -0.60 -4.20
N GLY A 52 -11.62 0.66 -3.99
CA GLY A 52 -11.20 1.56 -5.05
C GLY A 52 -10.14 2.52 -4.53
N GLY A 53 -9.23 2.93 -5.40
CA GLY A 53 -8.16 3.86 -5.06
C GLY A 53 -7.67 4.63 -6.27
N GLY A 54 -7.35 5.90 -6.08
CA GLY A 54 -6.87 6.79 -7.12
C GLY A 54 -6.83 8.22 -6.65
N ALA A 55 -6.67 9.12 -7.61
CA ALA A 55 -6.88 10.55 -7.41
C ALA A 55 -7.96 11.08 -8.34
N LYS A 56 -8.60 12.17 -7.92
CA LYS A 56 -9.59 12.91 -8.70
C LYS A 56 -9.52 14.40 -8.38
N ASN A 57 -9.24 15.22 -9.39
CA ASN A 57 -9.26 16.69 -9.33
C ASN A 57 -8.46 17.27 -8.14
N GLY A 58 -7.24 16.79 -7.91
CA GLY A 58 -6.38 17.27 -6.83
C GLY A 58 -6.70 16.73 -5.44
N ALA A 59 -7.57 15.72 -5.33
CA ALA A 59 -7.93 15.03 -4.09
C ALA A 59 -7.76 13.51 -4.25
N TRP A 60 -7.54 12.79 -3.15
CA TRP A 60 -7.59 11.33 -3.16
C TRP A 60 -9.03 10.84 -3.31
N TRP A 61 -9.19 9.69 -3.96
CA TRP A 61 -10.48 9.08 -4.21
C TRP A 61 -10.42 7.58 -3.95
N GLY A 62 -11.50 7.04 -3.41
CA GLY A 62 -11.65 5.60 -3.26
C GLY A 62 -12.53 5.21 -2.10
N HIS A 63 -12.47 3.93 -1.76
CA HIS A 63 -13.16 3.34 -0.62
C HIS A 63 -12.51 1.99 -0.28
N LEU A 64 -12.79 1.51 0.93
CA LEU A 64 -12.52 0.15 1.35
C LEU A 64 -13.71 -0.33 2.19
N ASN A 65 -14.18 -1.53 1.89
CA ASN A 65 -15.11 -2.27 2.74
C ASN A 65 -14.65 -3.72 2.77
N TYR A 66 -14.18 -4.18 3.93
CA TYR A 66 -13.57 -5.50 4.12
C TYR A 66 -14.24 -6.24 5.27
N ILE A 67 -14.65 -7.49 5.08
CA ILE A 67 -15.32 -8.31 6.09
C ILE A 67 -14.63 -9.67 6.15
N ASP A 68 -13.94 -9.94 7.26
CA ASP A 68 -13.43 -11.27 7.61
C ASP A 68 -14.51 -12.02 8.40
N HIS A 69 -15.05 -13.08 7.79
CA HIS A 69 -16.12 -13.88 8.39
C HIS A 69 -15.64 -14.81 9.50
N GLY A 70 -14.35 -15.17 9.52
CA GLY A 70 -13.77 -16.02 10.57
C GLY A 70 -13.71 -15.32 11.92
N LEU A 71 -13.50 -14.00 11.90
CA LEU A 71 -13.39 -13.16 13.09
C LEU A 71 -14.62 -12.27 13.35
N ASP A 72 -15.62 -12.33 12.47
CA ASP A 72 -16.71 -11.34 12.39
C ASP A 72 -16.15 -9.91 12.48
N TYR A 73 -15.18 -9.61 11.62
CA TYR A 73 -14.39 -8.40 11.68
C TYR A 73 -14.58 -7.57 10.42
N HIS A 74 -15.23 -6.41 10.58
CA HIS A 74 -15.59 -5.51 9.49
C HIS A 74 -14.77 -4.23 9.59
N VAL A 75 -14.04 -3.91 8.52
CA VAL A 75 -13.23 -2.71 8.35
C VAL A 75 -13.84 -1.86 7.24
N LYS A 76 -14.09 -0.58 7.53
CA LYS A 76 -14.61 0.38 6.56
C LYS A 76 -13.76 1.64 6.53
N ALA A 77 -13.25 1.99 5.35
CA ALA A 77 -12.53 3.25 5.18
C ALA A 77 -13.45 4.44 5.50
N THR A 78 -12.85 5.42 6.16
CA THR A 78 -13.40 6.75 6.38
C THR A 78 -12.74 7.77 5.45
N GLU A 79 -11.50 7.53 5.04
CA GLU A 79 -10.72 8.41 4.18
C GLU A 79 -9.66 7.62 3.41
N ILE A 80 -9.37 8.03 2.17
CA ILE A 80 -8.18 7.62 1.42
C ILE A 80 -7.14 8.72 1.53
N THR A 81 -5.93 8.37 1.93
CA THR A 81 -4.85 9.33 2.23
C THR A 81 -3.71 9.29 1.25
N LEU A 82 -3.48 8.17 0.55
CA LEU A 82 -2.47 8.02 -0.50
C LEU A 82 -2.87 6.94 -1.51
N TYR A 83 -2.41 7.11 -2.76
CA TYR A 83 -2.47 6.12 -3.81
C TYR A 83 -1.12 6.02 -4.51
N CYS A 84 -0.54 4.82 -4.53
CA CYS A 84 0.87 4.62 -4.81
C CYS A 84 1.12 3.57 -5.89
N PHE A 85 2.00 3.92 -6.83
CA PHE A 85 2.56 3.00 -7.81
C PHE A 85 3.55 2.06 -7.12
N VAL A 86 3.38 0.74 -7.32
CA VAL A 86 4.35 -0.27 -6.88
C VAL A 86 5.08 -0.84 -8.10
N ASP A 87 4.32 -1.32 -9.08
CA ASP A 87 4.81 -1.78 -10.39
C ASP A 87 3.70 -1.60 -11.45
N GLU A 88 3.91 -2.08 -12.67
CA GLU A 88 2.95 -1.91 -13.78
C GLU A 88 1.54 -2.44 -13.50
N ARG A 89 1.39 -3.39 -12.56
CA ARG A 89 0.13 -4.09 -12.24
C ARG A 89 -0.35 -3.84 -10.82
N THR A 90 0.54 -3.36 -9.96
CA THR A 90 0.34 -3.31 -8.51
C THR A 90 0.22 -1.88 -7.98
N ARG A 91 -0.77 -1.66 -7.11
CA ARG A 91 -1.02 -0.38 -6.45
C ARG A 91 -1.18 -0.58 -4.95
N ASP A 92 -0.68 0.39 -4.19
CA ASP A 92 -0.98 0.52 -2.77
C ASP A 92 -1.97 1.67 -2.54
N ILE A 93 -2.94 1.43 -1.66
CA ILE A 93 -3.94 2.39 -1.21
C ILE A 93 -3.80 2.52 0.30
N TYR A 94 -3.63 3.75 0.78
CA TYR A 94 -3.55 4.03 2.21
C TYR A 94 -4.74 4.86 2.65
N GLY A 95 -5.11 4.75 3.92
CA GLY A 95 -6.21 5.52 4.47
C GLY A 95 -6.47 5.25 5.94
N HIS A 96 -7.53 5.88 6.43
CA HIS A 96 -8.05 5.67 7.78
C HIS A 96 -9.34 4.85 7.70
N ALA A 97 -9.55 3.95 8.65
CA ALA A 97 -10.74 3.12 8.74
C ALA A 97 -11.25 2.99 10.18
N VAL A 98 -12.53 2.65 10.27
CA VAL A 98 -13.16 2.20 11.52
C VAL A 98 -13.52 0.73 11.43
N THR A 99 -13.52 0.07 12.59
CA THR A 99 -13.89 -1.35 12.69
C THR A 99 -15.22 -1.52 13.41
N ASN A 100 -15.91 -2.65 13.20
CA ASN A 100 -17.10 -3.01 13.98
C ASN A 100 -16.80 -3.26 15.48
N ARG A 101 -15.52 -3.26 15.88
CA ARG A 101 -15.07 -3.35 17.27
C ARG A 101 -14.81 -1.98 17.91
N GLY A 102 -15.08 -0.88 17.18
CA GLY A 102 -14.91 0.49 17.67
C GLY A 102 -13.48 1.02 17.60
N GLU A 103 -12.60 0.37 16.83
CA GLU A 103 -11.22 0.80 16.65
C GLU A 103 -11.11 1.82 15.51
N ASN A 104 -10.17 2.77 15.64
CA ASN A 104 -9.71 3.60 14.54
C ASN A 104 -8.32 3.10 14.12
N VAL A 105 -8.16 2.72 12.86
CA VAL A 105 -6.94 2.12 12.32
C VAL A 105 -6.51 2.83 11.03
N ASP A 106 -5.21 2.82 10.78
CA ASP A 106 -4.67 3.09 9.45
C ASP A 106 -4.64 1.79 8.68
N PHE A 107 -4.90 1.85 7.38
CA PHE A 107 -4.77 0.69 6.50
C PHE A 107 -3.79 0.95 5.36
N GLN A 108 -3.17 -0.15 4.93
CA GLN A 108 -2.53 -0.29 3.63
C GLN A 108 -3.23 -1.46 2.92
N VAL A 109 -3.80 -1.19 1.76
CA VAL A 109 -4.32 -2.22 0.86
C VAL A 109 -3.42 -2.30 -0.35
N ARG A 110 -2.96 -3.52 -0.67
CA ARG A 110 -2.20 -3.82 -1.89
C ARG A 110 -3.10 -4.60 -2.84
N VAL A 111 -3.17 -4.15 -4.08
CA VAL A 111 -3.92 -4.83 -5.14
C VAL A 111 -3.03 -5.03 -6.36
N THR A 112 -3.15 -6.18 -7.01
CA THR A 112 -2.45 -6.50 -8.26
C THR A 112 -3.45 -7.01 -9.28
N ASP A 113 -3.51 -6.36 -10.43
CA ASP A 113 -4.31 -6.78 -11.60
C ASP A 113 -3.47 -7.75 -12.44
N ASN A 114 -3.78 -9.04 -12.32
CA ASN A 114 -3.13 -10.11 -13.05
C ASN A 114 -3.82 -10.48 -14.38
N GLY A 115 -4.77 -9.66 -14.82
CA GLY A 115 -5.50 -9.81 -16.08
C GLY A 115 -6.70 -10.75 -15.98
N GLU A 116 -7.50 -10.77 -17.04
CA GLU A 116 -8.78 -11.47 -17.05
C GLU A 116 -8.62 -12.99 -17.19
N PRO A 117 -9.43 -13.81 -16.47
CA PRO A 117 -10.69 -13.44 -15.81
C PRO A 117 -10.58 -13.04 -14.32
N GLY A 118 -9.46 -12.46 -13.86
CA GLY A 118 -9.32 -11.81 -12.54
C GLY A 118 -9.06 -12.75 -11.37
N ARG A 119 -9.21 -14.06 -11.57
CA ARG A 119 -8.97 -15.10 -10.56
C ARG A 119 -7.52 -15.17 -10.06
N ASP A 120 -6.57 -14.76 -10.90
CA ASP A 120 -5.16 -14.72 -10.52
C ASP A 120 -4.77 -13.36 -9.91
N ASP A 121 -5.70 -12.40 -9.80
CA ASP A 121 -5.47 -11.11 -9.15
C ASP A 121 -5.22 -11.28 -7.66
N VAL A 122 -4.61 -10.28 -7.03
CA VAL A 122 -4.24 -10.32 -5.61
C VAL A 122 -4.87 -9.17 -4.86
N PHE A 123 -5.39 -9.47 -3.67
CA PHE A 123 -5.78 -8.50 -2.66
C PHE A 123 -5.02 -8.77 -1.36
N GLY A 124 -4.50 -7.72 -0.74
CA GLY A 124 -3.96 -7.77 0.61
C GLY A 124 -4.32 -6.54 1.42
N ILE A 125 -4.47 -6.73 2.72
CA ILE A 125 -4.80 -5.69 3.69
C ILE A 125 -3.87 -5.81 4.89
N LYS A 126 -3.34 -4.67 5.34
CA LYS A 126 -2.58 -4.50 6.58
C LYS A 126 -3.20 -3.37 7.36
N LEU A 127 -3.41 -3.57 8.66
CA LEU A 127 -3.91 -2.54 9.57
C LEU A 127 -2.87 -2.18 10.62
N SER A 128 -2.95 -0.95 11.15
CA SER A 128 -2.04 -0.47 12.20
C SER A 128 -2.16 -1.24 13.53
N ASN A 129 -3.26 -1.96 13.76
CA ASN A 129 -3.42 -2.84 14.93
C ASN A 129 -2.76 -4.23 14.77
N GLY A 130 -2.04 -4.46 13.67
CA GLY A 130 -1.31 -5.71 13.42
C GLY A 130 -2.09 -6.77 12.63
N TYR A 131 -3.35 -6.51 12.29
CA TYR A 131 -4.10 -7.38 11.38
C TYR A 131 -3.47 -7.38 9.99
N PHE A 132 -3.31 -8.56 9.39
CA PHE A 132 -2.75 -8.74 8.06
C PHE A 132 -3.33 -9.96 7.37
N GLU A 133 -3.84 -9.78 6.16
CA GLU A 133 -4.29 -10.85 5.29
C GLU A 133 -3.96 -10.55 3.83
N MET A 134 -3.65 -11.59 3.05
CA MET A 134 -3.38 -11.47 1.62
C MET A 134 -3.69 -12.79 0.92
N GLY A 135 -4.26 -12.73 -0.28
CA GLY A 135 -4.53 -13.89 -1.10
C GLY A 135 -4.82 -13.54 -2.55
N ASP A 136 -4.80 -14.57 -3.40
CA ASP A 136 -5.35 -14.48 -4.75
C ASP A 136 -6.90 -14.46 -4.70
N LEU A 137 -7.53 -14.07 -5.81
CA LEU A 137 -8.99 -14.08 -5.95
C LEU A 137 -9.52 -15.44 -6.43
N GLY A 138 -8.79 -16.51 -6.13
CA GLY A 138 -9.15 -17.90 -6.39
C GLY A 138 -8.01 -18.72 -6.94
N GLY A 139 -7.15 -18.17 -7.79
CA GLY A 139 -5.98 -18.86 -8.33
C GLY A 139 -6.31 -20.30 -8.79
N PRO A 140 -5.68 -21.34 -8.19
CA PRO A 140 -6.02 -22.74 -8.41
C PRO A 140 -7.13 -23.30 -7.50
N GLY A 141 -7.53 -22.58 -6.46
CA GLY A 141 -8.52 -22.96 -5.45
C GLY A 141 -9.88 -22.27 -5.63
N PRO A 142 -10.73 -22.32 -4.59
CA PRO A 142 -11.97 -21.57 -4.58
C PRO A 142 -11.68 -20.09 -4.31
N GLY A 143 -12.31 -19.22 -5.08
CA GLY A 143 -12.20 -17.77 -4.96
C GLY A 143 -13.17 -17.08 -5.92
N GLY A 144 -13.19 -15.76 -5.87
CA GLY A 144 -13.86 -14.99 -6.89
C GLY A 144 -13.67 -13.50 -6.69
N GLY A 145 -13.58 -12.80 -7.81
CA GLY A 145 -13.43 -11.36 -7.83
C GLY A 145 -12.69 -10.90 -9.07
N ASN A 146 -12.40 -9.62 -9.09
CA ASN A 146 -11.62 -8.98 -10.13
C ASN A 146 -11.03 -7.67 -9.58
N ILE A 147 -9.75 -7.44 -9.85
CA ILE A 147 -9.08 -6.15 -9.76
C ILE A 147 -8.98 -5.61 -11.18
N GLN A 148 -9.22 -4.32 -11.33
CA GLN A 148 -9.14 -3.64 -12.62
C GLN A 148 -8.32 -2.39 -12.44
N LEU A 149 -7.15 -2.36 -13.07
CA LEU A 149 -6.31 -1.19 -13.19
C LEU A 149 -6.73 -0.40 -14.43
N HIS A 150 -7.27 0.79 -14.21
CA HIS A 150 -7.80 1.65 -15.26
C HIS A 150 -6.78 2.70 -15.67
N LYS A 151 -6.61 2.88 -16.98
CA LYS A 151 -5.92 4.07 -17.49
C LYS A 151 -6.69 5.31 -17.00
N GLY A 152 -5.98 6.25 -16.39
CA GLY A 152 -6.62 7.50 -16.01
C GLY A 152 -6.71 8.49 -17.17
N ASN A 153 -7.32 9.63 -16.85
CA ASN A 153 -7.52 10.77 -17.72
C ASN A 153 -7.13 12.06 -17.00
N ALA A 154 -7.40 13.22 -17.60
CA ALA A 154 -7.04 14.52 -17.02
C ALA A 154 -7.64 14.78 -15.62
N SER A 155 -8.69 14.08 -15.22
CA SER A 155 -9.24 14.18 -13.87
C SER A 155 -8.46 13.37 -12.83
N ASN A 156 -7.64 12.39 -13.23
CA ASN A 156 -6.82 11.57 -12.32
C ASN A 156 -5.56 12.31 -11.89
N THR A 157 -5.75 13.48 -11.27
CA THR A 157 -4.69 14.37 -10.80
C THR A 157 -4.59 14.28 -9.27
N PRO A 158 -3.43 13.87 -8.72
CA PRO A 158 -3.22 13.76 -7.28
C PRO A 158 -3.05 15.13 -6.60
N PRO A 159 -3.29 15.21 -5.28
CA PRO A 159 -2.87 16.37 -4.48
C PRO A 159 -1.36 16.61 -4.60
N PRO A 160 -0.90 17.88 -4.61
CA PRO A 160 0.52 18.18 -4.67
C PRO A 160 1.26 17.80 -3.38
N GLY A 161 2.54 17.42 -3.50
CA GLY A 161 3.49 17.36 -2.38
C GLY A 161 3.45 16.08 -1.52
N LEU A 162 2.58 15.12 -1.84
CA LEU A 162 2.55 13.81 -1.17
C LEU A 162 3.39 12.79 -1.93
N VAL A 163 4.21 12.04 -1.20
CA VAL A 163 5.13 11.04 -1.74
C VAL A 163 4.79 9.69 -1.10
N CYS A 164 4.84 8.64 -1.91
CA CYS A 164 4.70 7.28 -1.42
C CYS A 164 5.84 6.90 -0.46
N PRO A 165 5.56 6.11 0.58
CA PRO A 165 6.56 5.66 1.55
C PRO A 165 7.64 4.76 0.91
#